data_AF-A0A6I3FUZ0-F1
#
_entry.id   AF-A0A6I3FUZ0-F1
#
_cell.length_a   1.000
_cell.length_b   1.000
_cell.length_c   1.000
_cell.angle_alpha   90.00
_cell.angle_beta   90.00
_cell.angle_gamma   90.00
#
_symmetry.space_group_name_H-M   'P 1'
#
loop_
_entity.id
_entity.type
_entity.pdbx_description
1 polymer ?
#
loop_
_entity_poly.entity_id
_entity_poly.type
_entity_poly.pdbx_seq_one_letter_code
_entity_poly.pdbx_strand_id
1 'polypeptide(L)'
;RLHVIVGDANMSEVATYLKLGTTAILLSMIEDNQLPEDLLLLNPVPAIRQISHDPTLRQSILLENDKRMTALEIQESLYQHAERYAKSYGLESVGQATGENILRRWREVIEGLKSDPLSVAHIVDWVAKKRIIDGLVTRHNLRDTDAKLKAVDLQYHDMRPEKCLALRAGLEILVSQQQALNSCATPPDSTRAYFRGKCLEKWPDDVVAANWDSVVFDIGSGPLKRIPMMEPLRGTKAMTEELFARCSTPSDLITALGDAVSSSSFKPSN
;
A
#
# COMPACT_ATOMS: atom_id res chain seq x y z
N ARG A 1 -3.70 15.18 1.04
CA ARG A 1 -2.96 13.90 0.91
C ARG A 1 -2.24 13.64 2.22
N LEU A 2 -2.67 12.66 3.00
CA LEU A 2 -1.92 12.18 4.16
C LEU A 2 -0.66 11.45 3.69
N HIS A 3 0.49 11.72 4.29
CA HIS A 3 1.76 11.09 3.94
C HIS A 3 2.32 10.35 5.15
N VAL A 4 2.30 9.02 5.09
CA VAL A 4 2.68 8.13 6.19
C VAL A 4 4.04 7.50 5.87
N ILE A 5 5.00 7.62 6.79
CA ILE A 5 6.41 7.20 6.59
C ILE A 5 6.89 6.16 7.62
N VAL A 6 6.01 5.65 8.47
CA VAL A 6 6.37 4.76 9.59
C VAL A 6 6.45 3.28 9.22
N GLY A 7 5.90 2.90 8.06
CA GLY A 7 5.79 1.49 7.67
C GLY A 7 7.01 0.97 6.90
N ASP A 8 7.36 -0.28 7.15
CA ASP A 8 8.37 -1.01 6.39
C ASP A 8 7.89 -1.35 4.96
N ALA A 9 8.84 -1.65 4.07
CA ALA A 9 8.55 -2.35 2.83
C ALA A 9 8.26 -3.84 3.13
N ASN A 10 7.20 -4.39 2.54
CA ASN A 10 6.75 -5.76 2.75
C ASN A 10 7.03 -6.62 1.52
N MET A 11 7.43 -7.87 1.75
CA MET A 11 7.54 -8.89 0.69
C MET A 11 6.24 -9.70 0.60
N SER A 12 5.59 -9.94 1.74
CA SER A 12 4.26 -10.53 1.81
C SER A 12 3.20 -9.61 1.20
N GLU A 13 2.48 -10.14 0.23
CA GLU A 13 1.34 -9.48 -0.40
C GLU A 13 0.22 -9.25 0.62
N VAL A 14 -0.02 -10.23 1.51
CA VAL A 14 -1.03 -10.12 2.56
C VAL A 14 -0.64 -9.06 3.60
N ALA A 15 0.65 -8.95 3.96
CA ALA A 15 1.10 -7.90 4.87
C ALA A 15 0.89 -6.50 4.26
N THR A 16 1.19 -6.32 2.97
CA THR A 16 0.90 -5.06 2.26
C THR A 16 -0.59 -4.76 2.23
N TYR A 17 -1.41 -5.77 1.92
CA TYR A 17 -2.87 -5.69 1.87
C TYR A 17 -3.45 -5.27 3.23
N LEU A 18 -3.04 -5.93 4.31
CA LEU A 18 -3.47 -5.58 5.66
C LEU A 18 -2.98 -4.20 6.09
N LYS A 19 -1.72 -3.84 5.80
CA LYS A 19 -1.15 -2.53 6.14
C LYS A 19 -1.97 -1.40 5.54
N LEU A 20 -2.32 -1.49 4.26
CA LEU A 20 -3.12 -0.46 3.58
C LEU A 20 -4.60 -0.53 3.97
N GLY A 21 -5.18 -1.73 3.99
CA GLY A 21 -6.60 -1.95 4.23
C GLY A 21 -7.04 -1.56 5.64
N THR A 22 -6.31 -2.00 6.67
CA THR A 22 -6.62 -1.64 8.07
C THR A 22 -6.45 -0.14 8.30
N THR A 23 -5.40 0.47 7.73
CA THR A 23 -5.20 1.93 7.81
C THR A 23 -6.34 2.67 7.13
N ALA A 24 -6.81 2.25 5.96
CA ALA A 24 -7.93 2.88 5.27
C ALA A 24 -9.23 2.83 6.10
N ILE A 25 -9.53 1.70 6.73
CA ILE A 25 -10.69 1.57 7.62
C ILE A 25 -10.55 2.51 8.84
N LEU A 26 -9.38 2.57 9.46
CA LEU A 26 -9.13 3.48 10.59
C LEU A 26 -9.23 4.95 10.18
N LEU A 27 -8.83 5.31 8.96
CA LEU A 27 -9.01 6.66 8.44
C LEU A 27 -10.49 7.00 8.24
N SER A 28 -11.31 6.08 7.73
CA SER A 28 -12.77 6.29 7.65
C SER A 28 -13.39 6.44 9.04
N MET A 29 -12.95 5.65 10.03
CA MET A 29 -13.36 5.84 11.42
C MET A 29 -12.99 7.22 11.96
N ILE A 30 -11.81 7.76 11.62
CA ILE A 30 -11.41 9.11 12.03
C ILE A 30 -12.31 10.16 11.36
N GLU A 31 -12.59 10.03 10.07
CA GLU A 31 -13.47 10.95 9.32
C GLU A 31 -14.88 11.01 9.92
N ASP A 32 -15.38 9.88 10.43
CA ASP A 32 -16.70 9.78 11.08
C ASP A 32 -16.66 10.01 12.62
N ASN A 33 -15.51 10.40 13.18
CA ASN A 33 -15.30 10.59 14.62
C ASN A 33 -15.64 9.34 15.48
N GLN A 34 -15.31 8.15 14.97
CA GLN A 34 -15.55 6.85 15.62
C GLN A 34 -14.28 6.16 16.13
N LEU A 35 -13.12 6.82 16.05
CA LEU A 35 -11.86 6.28 16.59
C LEU A 35 -11.86 6.35 18.13
N PRO A 36 -11.47 5.28 18.85
CA PRO A 36 -11.38 5.31 20.31
C PRO A 36 -10.25 6.22 20.81
N GLU A 37 -10.59 7.18 21.68
CA GLU A 37 -9.62 8.08 22.30
C GLU A 37 -8.80 7.41 23.42
N ASP A 38 -9.30 6.31 23.99
CA ASP A 38 -8.65 5.63 25.12
C ASP A 38 -7.43 4.77 24.73
N LEU A 39 -7.05 4.79 23.45
CA LEU A 39 -5.88 4.10 22.88
C LEU A 39 -4.70 5.03 22.59
N LEU A 40 -4.79 6.31 22.95
CA LEU A 40 -3.68 7.26 22.77
C LEU A 40 -2.49 6.89 23.66
N LEU A 41 -1.29 6.85 23.05
CA LEU A 41 -0.05 6.50 23.76
C LEU A 41 0.50 7.73 24.48
N LEU A 42 0.91 7.58 25.75
CA LEU A 42 1.50 8.69 26.52
C LEU A 42 2.81 9.18 25.89
N ASN A 43 3.62 8.25 25.37
CA ASN A 43 4.92 8.55 24.78
C ASN A 43 5.11 7.79 23.45
N PRO A 44 4.54 8.28 22.33
CA PRO A 44 4.51 7.55 21.05
C PRO A 44 5.91 7.24 20.48
N VAL A 45 6.85 8.19 20.55
CA VAL A 45 8.20 8.05 19.96
C VAL A 45 9.05 7.02 20.71
N PRO A 46 9.08 6.97 22.06
CA PRO A 46 9.69 5.84 22.76
C PRO A 46 8.96 4.51 22.54
N ALA A 47 7.63 4.53 22.48
CA ALA A 47 6.82 3.33 22.34
C ALA A 47 7.13 2.55 21.05
N ILE A 48 7.40 3.22 19.93
CA ILE A 48 7.73 2.51 18.67
C ILE A 48 8.97 1.62 18.80
N ARG A 49 10.01 2.08 19.50
CA ARG A 49 11.26 1.33 19.72
C ARG A 49 11.05 0.20 20.71
N GLN A 50 10.27 0.46 21.76
CA GLN A 50 9.88 -0.53 22.74
C GLN A 50 9.16 -1.72 22.10
N ILE A 51 8.15 -1.44 21.27
CA ILE A 51 7.41 -2.48 20.54
C ILE A 51 8.32 -3.20 19.56
N SER A 52 9.13 -2.47 18.78
CA SER A 52 9.99 -3.05 17.74
C SER A 52 11.08 -3.98 18.31
N HIS A 53 11.64 -3.65 19.48
CA HIS A 53 12.70 -4.45 20.11
C HIS A 53 12.19 -5.66 20.90
N ASP A 54 10.88 -5.80 21.08
CA ASP A 54 10.27 -6.96 21.74
C ASP A 54 9.56 -7.90 20.74
N PRO A 55 10.28 -8.84 20.10
CA PRO A 55 9.67 -9.84 19.24
C PRO A 55 8.85 -10.88 20.01
N THR A 56 8.82 -10.84 21.36
CA THR A 56 7.97 -11.72 22.17
C THR A 56 6.53 -11.21 22.29
N LEU A 57 6.28 -9.95 21.90
CA LEU A 57 4.97 -9.30 21.88
C LEU A 57 4.33 -9.13 23.27
N ARG A 58 5.14 -9.07 24.33
CA ARG A 58 4.71 -9.03 25.74
C ARG A 58 4.92 -7.67 26.39
N GLN A 59 5.75 -6.82 25.80
CA GLN A 59 6.04 -5.49 26.31
C GLN A 59 4.77 -4.63 26.27
N SER A 60 4.40 -4.10 27.44
CA SER A 60 3.30 -3.16 27.58
C SER A 60 3.79 -1.72 27.51
N ILE A 61 3.04 -0.88 26.80
CA ILE A 61 3.28 0.55 26.63
C ILE A 61 2.22 1.35 27.41
N LEU A 62 2.64 2.51 27.92
CA LEU A 62 1.80 3.38 28.74
C LEU A 62 0.92 4.26 27.84
N LEU A 63 -0.38 4.26 28.11
CA LEU A 63 -1.39 5.08 27.46
C LEU A 63 -1.61 6.39 28.23
N GLU A 64 -2.27 7.37 27.60
CA GLU A 64 -2.58 8.67 28.23
C GLU A 64 -3.52 8.55 29.43
N ASN A 65 -4.32 7.48 29.49
CA ASN A 65 -5.24 7.18 30.60
C ASN A 65 -4.60 6.34 31.73
N ASP A 66 -3.27 6.34 31.83
CA ASP A 66 -2.46 5.57 32.79
C ASP A 66 -2.56 4.04 32.69
N LYS A 67 -3.35 3.50 31.74
CA LYS A 67 -3.39 2.06 31.48
C LYS A 67 -2.12 1.62 30.75
N ARG A 68 -1.80 0.33 30.87
CA ARG A 68 -0.74 -0.34 30.12
C ARG A 68 -1.35 -1.41 29.25
N MET A 69 -0.99 -1.42 27.98
CA MET A 69 -1.41 -2.43 27.00
C MET A 69 -0.22 -2.86 26.16
N THR A 70 -0.17 -4.12 25.78
CA THR A 70 0.73 -4.63 24.75
C THR A 70 0.31 -4.13 23.38
N ALA A 71 1.23 -4.19 22.40
CA ALA A 71 0.88 -3.85 21.01
C ALA A 71 -0.25 -4.73 20.46
N LEU A 72 -0.31 -6.01 20.85
CA LEU A 72 -1.37 -6.93 20.45
C LEU A 72 -2.73 -6.58 21.07
N GLU A 73 -2.78 -6.15 22.33
CA GLU A 73 -4.02 -5.70 22.97
C GLU A 73 -4.55 -4.42 22.32
N ILE A 74 -3.65 -3.50 21.93
CA ILE A 74 -4.05 -2.28 21.20
C ILE A 74 -4.61 -2.63 19.83
N GLN A 75 -3.95 -3.52 19.09
CA GLN A 75 -4.42 -4.00 17.79
C GLN A 75 -5.77 -4.72 17.90
N GLU A 76 -5.97 -5.54 18.94
CA GLU A 76 -7.26 -6.19 19.20
C GLU A 76 -8.36 -5.17 19.50
N SER A 77 -8.09 -4.15 20.31
CA SER A 77 -9.05 -3.09 20.58
C SER A 77 -9.41 -2.32 19.30
N LEU A 78 -8.43 -1.94 18.48
CA LEU A 78 -8.65 -1.29 17.20
C LEU A 78 -9.48 -2.17 16.25
N TYR A 79 -9.16 -3.47 16.15
CA TYR A 79 -9.93 -4.44 15.37
C TYR A 79 -11.39 -4.49 15.82
N GLN A 80 -11.65 -4.58 17.13
CA GLN A 80 -13.01 -4.64 17.67
C GLN A 80 -13.81 -3.37 17.37
N HIS A 81 -13.17 -2.20 17.41
CA HIS A 81 -13.80 -0.94 17.01
C HIS A 81 -14.10 -0.92 15.51
N ALA A 82 -13.16 -1.37 14.67
CA ALA A 82 -13.36 -1.48 13.23
C ALA A 82 -14.48 -2.46 12.86
N GLU A 83 -14.59 -3.60 13.55
CA GLU A 83 -15.68 -4.57 13.33
C GLU A 83 -17.05 -3.97 13.69
N ARG A 84 -17.14 -3.18 14.76
CA ARG A 84 -18.37 -2.45 15.11
C ARG A 84 -18.68 -1.35 14.10
N TYR A 85 -17.68 -0.56 13.72
CA TYR A 85 -17.81 0.49 12.72
C TYR A 85 -18.36 -0.05 11.40
N ALA A 86 -17.80 -1.16 10.91
CA ALA A 86 -18.25 -1.81 9.68
C ALA A 86 -19.73 -2.19 9.69
N LYS A 87 -20.29 -2.60 10.84
CA LYS A 87 -21.71 -2.95 10.98
C LYS A 87 -22.63 -1.73 10.97
N SER A 88 -22.14 -0.57 11.40
CA SER A 88 -22.93 0.65 11.57
C SER A 88 -22.80 1.64 10.40
N TYR A 89 -21.61 1.73 9.81
CA TYR A 89 -21.25 2.74 8.82
C TYR A 89 -20.92 2.16 7.44
N GLY A 90 -20.64 0.86 7.35
CA GLY A 90 -20.22 0.21 6.11
C GLY A 90 -18.70 0.20 5.89
N LEU A 91 -18.29 -0.25 4.70
CA LEU A 91 -16.89 -0.43 4.29
C LEU A 91 -16.63 0.11 2.87
N GLU A 92 -17.40 1.12 2.45
CA GLU A 92 -17.39 1.67 1.10
C GLU A 92 -16.00 2.16 0.68
N SER A 93 -15.21 2.71 1.62
CA SER A 93 -13.86 3.24 1.36
C SER A 93 -12.87 2.21 0.82
N VAL A 94 -13.09 0.93 1.13
CA VAL A 94 -12.28 -0.20 0.64
C VAL A 94 -13.09 -1.18 -0.22
N GLY A 95 -14.42 -1.01 -0.29
CA GLY A 95 -15.37 -1.93 -0.89
C GLY A 95 -15.78 -3.06 0.07
N GLN A 96 -17.07 -3.39 0.10
CA GLN A 96 -17.66 -4.29 1.12
C GLN A 96 -16.91 -5.63 1.26
N ALA A 97 -16.80 -6.40 0.18
CA ALA A 97 -16.17 -7.72 0.22
C ALA A 97 -14.67 -7.66 0.59
N THR A 98 -13.97 -6.62 0.13
CA THR A 98 -12.57 -6.36 0.46
C THR A 98 -12.44 -6.02 1.95
N GLY A 99 -13.29 -5.13 2.46
CA GLY A 99 -13.31 -4.73 3.86
C GLY A 99 -13.57 -5.91 4.80
N GLU A 100 -14.56 -6.75 4.47
CA GLU A 100 -14.83 -7.98 5.22
C GLU A 100 -13.62 -8.93 5.22
N ASN A 101 -12.92 -9.05 4.09
CA ASN A 101 -11.69 -9.85 4.01
C ASN A 101 -10.56 -9.26 4.85
N ILE A 102 -10.38 -7.93 4.83
CA ILE A 102 -9.39 -7.22 5.66
C ILE A 102 -9.66 -7.48 7.13
N LEU A 103 -10.90 -7.31 7.61
CA LEU A 103 -11.27 -7.54 9.01
C LEU A 103 -11.02 -8.99 9.42
N ARG A 104 -11.44 -9.96 8.60
CA ARG A 104 -11.20 -11.39 8.86
C ARG A 104 -9.70 -11.70 8.99
N ARG A 105 -8.88 -11.21 8.04
CA ARG A 105 -7.42 -11.45 8.05
C ARG A 105 -6.71 -10.70 9.17
N TRP A 106 -7.19 -9.52 9.55
CA TRP A 106 -6.64 -8.78 10.68
C TRP A 106 -6.84 -9.56 11.98
N ARG A 107 -8.04 -10.11 12.19
CA ARG A 107 -8.35 -11.01 13.31
C ARG A 107 -7.45 -12.25 13.31
N GLU A 108 -7.35 -12.93 12.17
CA GLU A 108 -6.50 -14.11 11.97
C GLU A 108 -5.05 -13.84 12.38
N VAL A 109 -4.48 -12.71 11.97
CA VAL A 109 -3.12 -12.32 12.33
C VAL A 109 -2.98 -12.04 13.82
N ILE A 110 -3.93 -11.32 14.43
CA ILE A 110 -3.90 -11.05 15.88
C ILE A 110 -3.98 -12.36 16.68
N GLU A 111 -4.92 -13.24 16.34
CA GLU A 111 -5.13 -14.52 17.04
C GLU A 111 -3.93 -15.47 16.84
N GLY A 112 -3.36 -15.51 15.65
CA GLY A 112 -2.15 -16.27 15.35
C GLY A 112 -0.94 -15.76 16.14
N LEU A 113 -0.68 -14.44 16.13
CA LEU A 113 0.43 -13.86 16.89
C LEU A 113 0.30 -14.06 18.41
N LYS A 114 -0.93 -14.11 18.94
CA LYS A 114 -1.19 -14.39 20.37
C LYS A 114 -0.93 -15.83 20.76
N SER A 115 -1.27 -16.78 19.88
CA SER A 115 -1.27 -18.22 20.19
C SER A 115 0.05 -18.88 19.81
N ASP A 116 0.39 -18.85 18.52
CA ASP A 116 1.64 -19.34 17.96
C ASP A 116 2.03 -18.44 16.78
N PRO A 117 3.01 -17.54 16.94
CA PRO A 117 3.44 -16.66 15.87
C PRO A 117 3.79 -17.39 14.58
N LEU A 118 4.32 -18.63 14.63
CA LEU A 118 4.67 -19.39 13.42
C LEU A 118 3.45 -19.76 12.57
N SER A 119 2.25 -19.83 13.16
CA SER A 119 1.00 -20.08 12.43
C SER A 119 0.73 -19.04 11.35
N VAL A 120 1.18 -17.79 11.55
CA VAL A 120 1.00 -16.67 10.61
C VAL A 120 2.28 -16.32 9.84
N ALA A 121 3.29 -17.20 9.87
CA ALA A 121 4.55 -16.99 9.13
C ALA A 121 4.38 -17.00 7.59
N HIS A 122 3.21 -17.41 7.08
CA HIS A 122 2.86 -17.31 5.66
C HIS A 122 2.24 -15.94 5.31
N ILE A 123 1.95 -15.10 6.32
CA ILE A 123 1.35 -13.76 6.18
C ILE A 123 2.31 -12.67 6.66
N VAL A 124 2.95 -12.85 7.82
CA VAL A 124 3.70 -11.79 8.52
C VAL A 124 5.20 -11.90 8.22
N ASP A 125 5.74 -10.94 7.47
CA ASP A 125 7.14 -10.95 7.00
C ASP A 125 8.17 -11.17 8.11
N TRP A 126 8.04 -10.48 9.25
CA TRP A 126 9.03 -10.59 10.33
C TRP A 126 9.03 -11.98 10.95
N VAL A 127 7.87 -12.64 11.05
CA VAL A 127 7.75 -14.03 11.53
C VAL A 127 8.36 -14.97 10.50
N ALA A 128 8.03 -14.80 9.21
CA ALA A 128 8.57 -15.60 8.12
C ALA A 128 10.11 -15.55 8.09
N LYS A 129 10.66 -14.33 8.20
CA LYS A 129 12.09 -14.06 8.24
C LYS A 129 12.73 -14.64 9.50
N LYS A 130 12.12 -14.44 10.67
CA LYS A 130 12.62 -14.99 11.94
C LYS A 130 12.72 -16.51 11.89
N ARG A 131 11.71 -17.19 11.31
CA ARG A 131 11.75 -18.66 11.10
C ARG A 131 12.96 -19.11 10.28
N ILE A 132 13.33 -18.37 9.23
CA ILE A 132 14.52 -18.66 8.41
C ILE A 132 15.81 -18.44 9.22
N ILE A 133 15.90 -17.31 9.92
CA ILE A 133 17.06 -16.94 10.76
C ILE A 133 17.26 -17.97 11.88
N ASP A 134 16.23 -18.29 12.65
CA ASP A 134 16.27 -19.26 13.75
C ASP A 134 16.70 -20.65 13.26
N GLY A 135 16.22 -21.06 12.07
CA GLY A 135 16.62 -22.31 11.43
C GLY A 135 18.12 -22.34 11.10
N LEU A 136 18.68 -21.24 10.60
CA LEU A 136 20.11 -21.12 10.32
C LEU A 136 20.95 -21.09 11.61
N VAL A 137 20.50 -20.36 12.61
CA VAL A 137 21.11 -20.32 13.95
C VAL A 137 21.23 -21.72 14.51
N THR A 138 20.12 -22.47 14.52
CA THR A 138 20.07 -23.84 15.03
C THR A 138 20.95 -24.79 14.22
N ARG A 139 20.87 -24.73 12.89
CA ARG A 139 21.59 -25.65 11.99
C ARG A 139 23.11 -25.46 12.03
N HIS A 140 23.56 -24.22 12.20
CA HIS A 140 24.98 -23.86 12.10
C HIS A 140 25.59 -23.40 13.43
N ASN A 141 24.84 -23.47 14.53
CA ASN A 141 25.22 -22.99 15.85
C ASN A 141 25.80 -21.56 15.82
N LEU A 142 25.11 -20.67 15.11
CA LEU A 142 25.56 -19.28 14.92
C LEU A 142 25.23 -18.44 16.15
N ARG A 143 26.04 -17.42 16.40
CA ARG A 143 25.72 -16.37 17.38
C ARG A 143 24.79 -15.35 16.73
N ASP A 144 23.93 -14.71 17.51
CA ASP A 144 22.98 -13.70 17.02
C ASP A 144 23.66 -12.51 16.31
N THR A 145 24.92 -12.22 16.65
CA THR A 145 25.70 -11.15 16.02
C THR A 145 26.47 -11.57 14.77
N ASP A 146 26.27 -12.80 14.28
CA ASP A 146 27.01 -13.31 13.12
C ASP A 146 26.66 -12.54 11.84
N ALA A 147 27.69 -12.18 11.06
CA ALA A 147 27.52 -11.42 9.82
C ALA A 147 26.66 -12.16 8.78
N LYS A 148 26.61 -13.50 8.83
CA LYS A 148 25.74 -14.31 7.97
C LYS A 148 24.27 -14.03 8.23
N LEU A 149 23.86 -13.80 9.47
CA LEU A 149 22.46 -13.49 9.80
C LEU A 149 22.04 -12.13 9.23
N LYS A 150 22.94 -11.14 9.27
CA LYS A 150 22.74 -9.84 8.63
C LYS A 150 22.62 -9.96 7.10
N ALA A 151 23.44 -10.81 6.49
CA ALA A 151 23.37 -11.07 5.06
C ALA A 151 22.03 -11.73 4.67
N VAL A 152 21.54 -12.67 5.48
CA VAL A 152 20.24 -13.34 5.28
C VAL A 152 19.07 -12.37 5.45
N ASP A 153 19.14 -11.49 6.44
CA ASP A 153 18.15 -10.43 6.66
C ASP A 153 18.01 -9.52 5.42
N LEU A 154 19.14 -9.11 4.84
CA LEU A 154 19.15 -8.36 3.58
C LEU A 154 18.65 -9.20 2.39
N GLN A 155 19.10 -10.45 2.28
CA GLN A 155 18.78 -11.34 1.17
C GLN A 155 17.29 -11.73 1.14
N TYR A 156 16.59 -11.66 2.27
CA TYR A 156 15.14 -11.78 2.34
C TYR A 156 14.43 -10.83 1.36
N HIS A 157 14.97 -9.63 1.20
CA HIS A 157 14.40 -8.56 0.38
C HIS A 157 15.07 -8.41 -1.00
N ASP A 158 15.89 -9.37 -1.43
CA ASP A 158 16.52 -9.30 -2.76
C ASP A 158 15.44 -9.36 -3.85
N MET A 159 15.47 -8.41 -4.79
CA MET A 159 14.48 -8.34 -5.87
C MET A 159 14.74 -9.35 -7.00
N ARG A 160 15.91 -9.99 -7.02
CA ARG A 160 16.23 -11.02 -8.01
C ARG A 160 15.59 -12.35 -7.59
N PRO A 161 14.71 -12.95 -8.42
CA PRO A 161 13.96 -14.14 -8.03
C PRO A 161 14.83 -15.31 -7.54
N GLU A 162 16.00 -15.50 -8.14
CA GLU A 162 16.92 -16.58 -7.81
C GLU A 162 17.65 -16.38 -6.47
N LYS A 163 17.64 -15.16 -5.92
CA LYS A 163 18.32 -14.81 -4.66
C LYS A 163 17.35 -14.46 -3.53
N CYS A 164 16.13 -14.03 -3.85
CA CYS A 164 15.12 -13.63 -2.88
C CYS A 164 14.74 -14.77 -1.93
N LEU A 165 14.99 -14.61 -0.63
CA LEU A 165 14.57 -15.62 0.35
C LEU A 165 13.08 -15.54 0.68
N ALA A 166 12.43 -14.37 0.54
CA ALA A 166 10.99 -14.26 0.77
C ALA A 166 10.17 -15.14 -0.18
N LEU A 167 10.59 -15.29 -1.44
CA LEU A 167 9.95 -16.20 -2.41
C LEU A 167 10.06 -17.68 -2.03
N ARG A 168 10.94 -18.02 -1.07
CA ARG A 168 11.12 -19.38 -0.53
C ARG A 168 10.57 -19.51 0.89
N ALA A 169 9.97 -18.46 1.42
CA ALA A 169 9.47 -18.42 2.79
C ALA A 169 8.05 -18.99 2.93
N GLY A 170 7.42 -19.46 1.84
CA GLY A 170 6.07 -20.00 1.86
C GLY A 170 5.01 -18.93 2.18
N LEU A 171 5.19 -17.73 1.62
CA LEU A 171 4.23 -16.63 1.76
C LEU A 171 2.99 -16.89 0.89
N GLU A 172 1.84 -16.47 1.38
CA GLU A 172 0.59 -16.50 0.62
C GLU A 172 0.64 -15.52 -0.56
N ILE A 173 0.08 -15.96 -1.70
CA ILE A 173 -0.03 -15.18 -2.92
C ILE A 173 -1.49 -14.70 -3.06
N LEU A 174 -1.69 -13.39 -3.08
CA LEU A 174 -2.98 -12.75 -3.34
C LEU A 174 -3.18 -12.45 -4.83
N VAL A 175 -2.10 -12.12 -5.54
CA VAL A 175 -2.10 -11.72 -6.95
C VAL A 175 -1.21 -12.67 -7.73
N SER A 176 -1.75 -13.29 -8.78
CA SER A 176 -0.95 -14.17 -9.63
C SER A 176 0.18 -13.39 -10.32
N GLN A 177 1.28 -14.09 -10.64
CA GLN A 177 2.40 -13.50 -11.37
C GLN A 177 1.96 -12.85 -12.69
N GLN A 178 1.01 -13.46 -13.40
CA GLN A 178 0.48 -12.91 -14.64
C GLN A 178 -0.26 -11.58 -14.42
N GLN A 179 -1.06 -11.48 -13.36
CA GLN A 179 -1.73 -10.22 -13.01
C GLN A 179 -0.71 -9.12 -12.69
N ALA A 180 0.32 -9.44 -11.89
CA ALA A 180 1.38 -8.49 -11.57
C ALA A 180 2.12 -7.99 -12.83
N LEU A 181 2.48 -8.90 -13.75
CA LEU A 181 3.11 -8.56 -15.04
C LEU A 181 2.21 -7.69 -15.90
N ASN A 182 0.91 -7.99 -15.97
CA ASN A 182 -0.05 -7.18 -16.73
C ASN A 182 -0.14 -5.75 -16.16
N SER A 183 -0.09 -5.60 -14.83
CA SER A 183 -0.10 -4.30 -14.15
C SER A 183 1.16 -3.46 -14.38
N CYS A 184 2.25 -4.03 -14.91
CA CYS A 184 3.42 -3.24 -15.32
C CYS A 184 3.14 -2.37 -16.55
N ALA A 185 2.22 -2.80 -17.43
CA ALA A 185 1.87 -2.10 -18.66
C ALA A 185 0.46 -1.50 -18.63
N THR A 186 -0.41 -1.98 -17.74
CA THR A 186 -1.83 -1.58 -17.71
C THR A 186 -2.12 -0.72 -16.47
N PRO A 187 -2.55 0.54 -16.63
CA PRO A 187 -2.94 1.38 -15.50
C PRO A 187 -4.25 0.88 -14.85
N PRO A 188 -4.53 1.27 -13.60
CA PRO A 188 -5.81 0.94 -12.97
C PRO A 188 -6.97 1.73 -13.59
N ASP A 189 -8.06 1.01 -13.93
CA ASP A 189 -9.22 1.53 -14.67
C ASP A 189 -10.05 2.56 -13.90
N SER A 190 -10.01 2.55 -12.57
CA SER A 190 -10.92 3.31 -11.71
C SER A 190 -10.40 4.68 -11.24
N THR A 191 -9.23 5.11 -11.73
CA THR A 191 -8.63 6.39 -11.35
C THR A 191 -8.10 7.15 -12.56
N ARG A 192 -7.71 8.40 -12.36
CA ARG A 192 -7.02 9.22 -13.37
C ARG A 192 -5.75 8.59 -13.94
N ALA A 193 -5.19 7.56 -13.29
CA ALA A 193 -4.06 6.82 -13.85
C ALA A 193 -4.43 6.12 -15.17
N TYR A 194 -5.70 5.71 -15.36
CA TYR A 194 -6.16 5.18 -16.64
C TYR A 194 -5.92 6.16 -17.78
N PHE A 195 -6.46 7.38 -17.67
CA PHE A 195 -6.27 8.41 -18.68
C PHE A 195 -4.79 8.69 -18.97
N ARG A 196 -3.98 8.87 -17.93
CA ARG A 196 -2.54 9.13 -18.07
C ARG A 196 -1.81 7.98 -18.76
N GLY A 197 -2.09 6.74 -18.35
CA GLY A 197 -1.50 5.56 -18.98
C GLY A 197 -1.92 5.41 -20.43
N LYS A 198 -3.19 5.65 -20.77
CA LYS A 198 -3.70 5.62 -22.14
C LYS A 198 -3.12 6.71 -23.03
N CYS A 199 -2.90 7.91 -22.51
CA CYS A 199 -2.15 8.95 -23.24
C CYS A 199 -0.73 8.49 -23.60
N LEU A 200 0.00 7.95 -22.62
CA LEU A 200 1.38 7.46 -22.81
C LEU A 200 1.45 6.23 -23.73
N GLU A 201 0.45 5.35 -23.68
CA GLU A 201 0.36 4.16 -24.53
C GLU A 201 0.03 4.51 -25.98
N LYS A 202 -0.93 5.41 -26.19
CA LYS A 202 -1.47 5.70 -27.54
C LYS A 202 -0.65 6.73 -28.31
N TRP A 203 -0.07 7.71 -27.63
CA TRP A 203 0.68 8.81 -28.25
C TRP A 203 2.00 9.11 -27.52
N PRO A 204 2.92 8.12 -27.42
CA PRO A 204 4.16 8.29 -26.66
C PRO A 204 5.05 9.42 -27.18
N ASP A 205 5.12 9.58 -28.52
CA ASP A 205 6.00 10.58 -29.15
C ASP A 205 5.48 12.02 -29.00
N ASP A 206 4.18 12.19 -28.75
CA ASP A 206 3.54 13.49 -28.59
C ASP A 206 3.50 13.96 -27.13
N VAL A 207 3.71 13.05 -26.16
CA VAL A 207 3.72 13.40 -24.73
C VAL A 207 5.09 13.93 -24.33
N VAL A 208 5.17 15.24 -24.10
CA VAL A 208 6.41 15.91 -23.65
C VAL A 208 6.66 15.66 -22.16
N ALA A 209 5.61 15.64 -21.35
CA ALA A 209 5.72 15.42 -19.92
C ALA A 209 4.42 14.85 -19.33
N ALA A 210 4.53 14.01 -18.31
CA ALA A 210 3.40 13.51 -17.55
C ALA A 210 3.70 13.56 -16.04
N ASN A 211 2.77 14.11 -15.26
CA ASN A 211 2.83 14.23 -13.81
C ASN A 211 1.55 13.65 -13.19
N TRP A 212 1.48 13.60 -11.86
CA TRP A 212 0.27 13.13 -11.15
C TRP A 212 -0.98 13.94 -11.46
N ASP A 213 -0.82 15.23 -11.75
CA ASP A 213 -1.89 16.20 -11.92
C ASP A 213 -2.05 16.71 -13.36
N SER A 214 -1.25 16.22 -14.31
CA SER A 214 -1.33 16.69 -15.69
C SER A 214 -0.60 15.81 -16.70
N VAL A 215 -1.02 15.90 -17.96
CA VAL A 215 -0.29 15.42 -19.15
C VAL A 215 -0.09 16.59 -20.09
N VAL A 216 1.10 16.72 -20.66
CA VAL A 216 1.49 17.79 -21.59
C VAL A 216 1.81 17.20 -22.95
N PHE A 217 1.12 17.68 -23.96
CA PHE A 217 1.29 17.28 -25.36
C PHE A 217 1.98 18.37 -26.18
N ASP A 218 2.84 17.94 -27.10
CA ASP A 218 3.17 18.69 -28.31
C ASP A 218 2.24 18.24 -29.43
N ILE A 219 1.59 19.19 -30.10
CA ILE A 219 0.66 18.91 -31.21
C ILE A 219 1.17 19.47 -32.54
N GLY A 220 2.47 19.82 -32.61
CA GLY A 220 3.13 20.34 -33.80
C GLY A 220 2.71 21.75 -34.22
N SER A 221 1.70 22.34 -33.55
CA SER A 221 1.19 23.68 -33.84
C SER A 221 0.97 24.49 -32.57
N GLY A 222 1.68 25.63 -32.48
CA GLY A 222 1.55 26.57 -31.37
C GLY A 222 2.17 26.09 -30.05
N PRO A 223 1.72 26.62 -28.89
CA PRO A 223 2.27 26.26 -27.59
C PRO A 223 1.84 24.85 -27.15
N LEU A 224 2.66 24.22 -26.32
CA LEU A 224 2.36 22.95 -25.67
C LEU A 224 1.00 23.00 -24.95
N LYS A 225 0.28 21.89 -25.03
CA LYS A 225 -1.08 21.75 -24.50
C LYS A 225 -1.05 20.94 -23.23
N ARG A 226 -1.47 21.56 -22.12
CA ARG A 226 -1.53 20.89 -20.82
C ARG A 226 -2.96 20.51 -20.48
N ILE A 227 -3.16 19.23 -20.23
CA ILE A 227 -4.41 18.67 -19.75
C ILE A 227 -4.28 18.50 -18.23
N PRO A 228 -4.98 19.31 -17.41
CA PRO A 228 -5.01 19.14 -15.97
C PRO A 228 -5.86 17.92 -15.58
N MET A 229 -5.41 17.22 -14.54
CA MET A 229 -6.00 15.98 -14.02
C MET A 229 -6.10 16.04 -12.49
N MET A 230 -6.59 17.17 -11.95
CA MET A 230 -6.57 17.47 -10.51
C MET A 230 -7.35 16.46 -9.67
N GLU A 231 -8.49 15.97 -10.19
CA GLU A 231 -9.38 15.03 -9.51
C GLU A 231 -8.92 13.57 -9.66
N PRO A 232 -8.52 12.87 -8.59
CA PRO A 232 -8.02 11.50 -8.67
C PRO A 232 -9.02 10.47 -9.22
N LEU A 233 -10.31 10.72 -9.04
CA LEU A 233 -11.41 9.83 -9.45
C LEU A 233 -12.07 10.19 -10.79
N ARG A 234 -11.49 11.16 -11.53
CA ARG A 234 -11.88 11.45 -12.92
C ARG A 234 -10.87 10.86 -13.90
N GLY A 235 -11.21 10.81 -15.18
CA GLY A 235 -10.32 10.21 -16.19
C GLY A 235 -10.19 8.69 -16.04
N THR A 236 -11.22 8.05 -15.50
CA THR A 236 -11.33 6.60 -15.39
C THR A 236 -11.65 5.98 -16.75
N LYS A 237 -11.52 4.67 -16.87
CA LYS A 237 -11.93 3.91 -18.05
C LYS A 237 -13.39 4.17 -18.41
N ALA A 238 -14.28 4.01 -17.45
CA ALA A 238 -15.72 4.26 -17.63
C ALA A 238 -16.03 5.67 -18.16
N MET A 239 -15.20 6.67 -17.84
CA MET A 239 -15.39 8.04 -18.31
C MET A 239 -14.74 8.33 -19.66
N THR A 240 -13.67 7.62 -20.04
CA THR A 240 -12.76 8.07 -21.11
C THR A 240 -12.43 7.02 -22.16
N GLU A 241 -12.87 5.77 -22.02
CA GLU A 241 -12.63 4.71 -23.01
C GLU A 241 -13.19 5.07 -24.39
N GLU A 242 -14.46 5.50 -24.48
CA GLU A 242 -15.07 5.93 -25.74
C GLU A 242 -14.40 7.18 -26.33
N LEU A 243 -13.92 8.08 -25.47
CA LEU A 243 -13.15 9.25 -25.88
C LEU A 243 -11.83 8.82 -26.54
N PHE A 244 -11.10 7.88 -25.96
CA PHE A 244 -9.89 7.34 -26.58
C PHE A 244 -10.21 6.56 -27.84
N ALA A 245 -11.34 5.86 -27.93
CA ALA A 245 -11.72 5.11 -29.13
C ALA A 245 -11.96 6.02 -30.35
N ARG A 246 -12.55 7.21 -30.16
CA ARG A 246 -12.85 8.16 -31.25
C ARG A 246 -11.70 9.08 -31.64
N CYS A 247 -10.76 9.35 -30.74
CA CYS A 247 -9.63 10.24 -31.01
C CYS A 247 -8.48 9.47 -31.68
N SER A 248 -8.05 9.91 -32.86
CA SER A 248 -6.90 9.31 -33.56
C SER A 248 -5.59 10.03 -33.21
N THR A 249 -5.66 11.33 -32.92
CA THR A 249 -4.52 12.18 -32.58
C THR A 249 -4.70 12.88 -31.22
N PRO A 250 -3.62 13.39 -30.59
CA PRO A 250 -3.73 14.23 -29.41
C PRO A 250 -4.55 15.51 -29.65
N SER A 251 -4.49 16.06 -30.87
CA SER A 251 -5.31 17.22 -31.28
C SER A 251 -6.81 16.91 -31.22
N ASP A 252 -7.23 15.70 -31.62
CA ASP A 252 -8.62 15.25 -31.49
C ASP A 252 -9.02 15.17 -30.01
N LEU A 253 -8.14 14.62 -29.16
CA LEU A 253 -8.37 14.51 -27.73
C LEU A 253 -8.56 15.89 -27.08
N ILE A 254 -7.66 16.82 -27.37
CA ILE A 254 -7.71 18.19 -26.84
C ILE A 254 -9.00 18.90 -27.27
N THR A 255 -9.36 18.77 -28.55
CA THR A 255 -10.60 19.34 -29.08
C THR A 255 -11.83 18.74 -28.41
N ALA A 256 -11.84 17.42 -28.21
CA ALA A 256 -12.94 16.71 -27.57
C ALA A 256 -13.08 16.99 -26.06
N LEU A 257 -12.00 17.40 -25.39
CA LEU A 257 -12.00 17.82 -23.98
C LEU A 257 -12.42 19.29 -23.80
N GLY A 258 -12.35 20.11 -24.84
CA GLY A 258 -12.79 21.52 -24.83
C GLY A 258 -12.00 22.40 -23.85
N ASP A 259 -12.70 23.33 -23.18
CA ASP A 259 -12.14 24.36 -22.29
C ASP A 259 -11.36 23.82 -21.07
N ALA A 260 -11.35 22.50 -20.86
CA ALA A 260 -10.52 21.86 -19.84
C ALA A 260 -9.01 21.96 -20.14
N VAL A 261 -8.60 22.33 -21.36
CA VAL A 261 -7.20 22.37 -21.79
C VAL A 261 -6.65 23.80 -21.69
N SER A 262 -5.58 23.99 -20.92
CA SER A 262 -4.88 25.27 -20.83
C SER A 262 -3.60 25.29 -21.68
N SER A 263 -3.23 26.47 -22.16
CA SER A 263 -1.92 26.67 -22.81
C SER A 263 -0.83 26.65 -21.73
N SER A 264 0.16 25.78 -21.91
CA SER A 264 1.21 25.57 -20.92
C SER A 264 2.39 26.50 -21.17
N SER A 265 2.90 27.15 -20.12
CA SER A 265 4.22 27.81 -20.13
C SER A 265 5.35 26.89 -19.68
N PHE A 266 5.12 25.56 -19.68
CA PHE A 266 6.08 24.55 -19.25
C PHE A 266 7.41 24.71 -19.99
N LYS A 267 8.47 25.06 -19.24
CA LYS A 267 9.84 25.00 -19.70
C LYS A 267 10.41 23.65 -19.24
N PRO A 268 10.89 22.79 -20.14
CA PRO A 268 11.59 21.59 -19.72
C PRO A 268 12.82 22.03 -18.92
N SER A 269 12.85 21.68 -17.63
CA SER A 269 14.08 21.75 -16.84
C SER A 269 14.92 20.54 -17.21
N ASN A 270 16.11 20.79 -17.77
CA ASN A 270 17.16 19.79 -17.98
C ASN A 270 17.48 19.02 -16.68
#